data_AF-A0A7W0WJD7-F1
#
_entry.id   AF-A0A7W0WJD7-F1
#
_cell.length_a   1.000
_cell.length_b   1.000
_cell.length_c   1.000
_cell.angle_alpha   90.00
_cell.angle_beta   90.00
_cell.angle_gamma   90.00
#
_symmetry.space_group_name_H-M   'P 1'
#
loop_
_entity.id
_entity.type
_entity.pdbx_description
1 polymer ?
#
loop_
_entity_poly.entity_id
_entity_poly.type
_entity_poly.pdbx_seq_one_letter_code
_entity_poly.pdbx_strand_id
1 'polypeptide(L)'
;MGPGSGPARDFRLNTTLSADEGRRFQHPDVIRRILSRARTIAVVGMSADMQKASAFVASYLQHEGYRIIPVNPRGGRILGEAVYPDLASVPVPIDVVDVFRPAPEALGLARQAVAVGAKALWLQLRIVSVGG
;
A
#
# COMPACT_ATOMS: atom_id res chain seq x y z
N MET A 1 3.94 -46.84 -7.27
CA MET A 1 4.13 -45.57 -7.99
C MET A 1 2.75 -45.04 -8.37
N GLY A 2 2.14 -44.23 -7.51
CA GLY A 2 0.86 -43.58 -7.78
C GLY A 2 1.05 -42.06 -7.83
N PRO A 3 0.39 -41.32 -8.72
CA PRO A 3 0.52 -39.86 -8.74
C PRO A 3 -0.20 -39.30 -7.53
N GLY A 4 0.55 -38.70 -6.60
CA GLY A 4 0.02 -38.02 -5.44
C GLY A 4 -0.71 -36.75 -5.87
N SER A 5 -2.04 -36.80 -5.89
CA SER A 5 -2.91 -35.64 -5.96
C SER A 5 -2.84 -34.87 -4.63
N GLY A 6 -1.81 -34.03 -4.47
CA GLY A 6 -1.87 -32.95 -3.49
C GLY A 6 -2.83 -31.86 -4.02
N PRO A 7 -3.72 -31.28 -3.20
CA PRO A 7 -4.53 -30.18 -3.67
C PRO A 7 -3.60 -29.03 -4.01
N ALA A 8 -3.47 -28.73 -5.30
CA ALA A 8 -3.00 -27.43 -5.74
C ALA A 8 -3.86 -26.41 -5.00
N ARG A 9 -3.29 -25.76 -3.98
CA ARG A 9 -3.94 -24.68 -3.28
C ARG A 9 -4.30 -23.66 -4.34
N ASP A 10 -5.59 -23.55 -4.59
CA ASP A 10 -6.18 -22.69 -5.59
C ASP A 10 -5.76 -21.25 -5.24
N PHE A 11 -4.71 -20.76 -5.90
CA PHE A 11 -4.17 -19.42 -5.74
C PHE A 11 -5.18 -18.45 -6.35
N ARG A 12 -6.28 -18.18 -5.66
CA ARG A 12 -7.19 -17.10 -6.05
C ARG A 12 -6.49 -15.77 -5.82
N LEU A 13 -6.08 -15.15 -6.91
CA LEU A 13 -5.65 -13.76 -6.96
C LEU A 13 -6.86 -12.90 -6.55
N ASN A 14 -6.74 -12.08 -5.50
CA ASN A 14 -7.80 -11.16 -5.07
C ASN A 14 -7.94 -9.92 -5.98
N THR A 15 -7.64 -10.08 -7.26
CA THR A 15 -7.87 -9.07 -8.29
C THR A 15 -8.39 -9.78 -9.54
N THR A 16 -9.60 -10.30 -9.43
CA THR A 16 -10.42 -10.57 -10.62
C THR A 16 -11.26 -9.31 -10.87
N LEU A 17 -10.58 -8.23 -11.25
CA LEU A 17 -11.28 -7.11 -11.87
C LEU A 17 -11.66 -7.54 -13.29
N SER A 18 -12.90 -7.28 -13.69
CA SER A 18 -13.26 -7.29 -15.11
C SER A 18 -12.42 -6.28 -15.88
N ALA A 19 -12.37 -6.41 -17.21
CA ALA A 19 -11.65 -5.45 -18.05
C ALA A 19 -12.18 -4.01 -17.86
N ASP A 20 -13.48 -3.84 -17.63
CA ASP A 20 -14.09 -2.54 -17.35
C ASP A 20 -13.67 -1.97 -16.00
N GLU A 21 -13.68 -2.80 -14.95
CA GLU A 21 -13.20 -2.38 -13.63
C GLU A 21 -11.70 -2.08 -13.64
N GLY A 22 -10.90 -2.86 -14.37
CA GLY A 22 -9.48 -2.58 -14.59
C GLY A 22 -9.27 -1.22 -15.28
N ARG A 23 -10.01 -0.93 -16.35
CA ARG A 23 -9.98 0.38 -17.01
C ARG A 23 -10.42 1.51 -16.09
N ARG A 24 -11.39 1.27 -15.21
CA ARG A 24 -11.93 2.29 -14.30
C ARG A 24 -11.00 2.60 -13.13
N PHE A 25 -10.42 1.58 -12.51
CA PHE A 25 -9.69 1.72 -11.24
C PHE A 25 -8.16 1.63 -11.41
N GLN A 26 -7.66 1.10 -12.52
CA GLN A 26 -6.23 0.88 -12.76
C GLN A 26 -5.78 1.39 -14.15
N HIS A 27 -6.38 2.47 -14.65
CA HIS A 27 -6.01 3.02 -15.96
C HIS A 27 -4.54 3.47 -15.99
N PRO A 28 -3.67 2.92 -16.87
CA PRO A 28 -2.23 3.21 -16.86
C PRO A 28 -1.89 4.70 -16.95
N ASP A 29 -2.59 5.45 -17.80
CA ASP A 29 -2.34 6.89 -17.94
C ASP A 29 -2.74 7.71 -16.70
N VAL A 30 -3.78 7.26 -15.98
CA VAL A 30 -4.18 7.89 -14.72
C VAL A 30 -3.12 7.63 -13.66
N ILE A 31 -2.64 6.39 -13.55
CA ILE A 31 -1.56 6.00 -12.64
C ILE A 31 -0.30 6.81 -12.93
N ARG A 32 0.16 6.85 -14.19
CA ARG A 32 1.33 7.62 -14.61
C ARG A 32 1.19 9.10 -14.26
N ARG A 33 0.04 9.70 -14.55
CA ARG A 33 -0.23 11.11 -14.23
C ARG A 33 -0.19 11.38 -12.73
N ILE A 34 -0.75 10.49 -11.92
CA ILE A 34 -0.72 10.61 -10.45
C ILE A 34 0.72 10.53 -9.96
N LEU A 35 1.45 9.47 -10.33
CA LEU A 35 2.83 9.26 -9.88
C LEU A 35 3.76 10.39 -10.33
N SER A 36 3.65 10.86 -11.57
CA SER A 36 4.48 11.97 -12.08
C SER A 36 4.28 13.31 -11.37
N ARG A 37 3.16 13.48 -10.65
CA ARG A 37 2.81 14.73 -9.95
C ARG A 37 2.88 14.60 -8.44
N ALA A 38 2.78 13.37 -7.92
CA ALA A 38 2.86 13.08 -6.51
C ALA A 38 4.26 13.43 -5.99
N ARG A 39 4.31 13.96 -4.77
CA ARG A 39 5.54 14.23 -4.03
C ARG A 39 5.54 13.48 -2.71
N THR A 40 4.38 13.36 -2.08
CA THR A 40 4.24 12.74 -0.75
C THR A 40 3.40 11.47 -0.82
N ILE A 41 3.97 10.36 -0.38
CA ILE A 41 3.29 9.07 -0.29
C ILE A 41 3.24 8.64 1.18
N ALA A 42 2.02 8.47 1.71
CA ALA A 42 1.82 7.90 3.04
C ALA A 42 1.71 6.38 2.92
N VAL A 43 2.56 5.65 3.64
CA VAL A 43 2.60 4.17 3.61
C VAL A 43 1.98 3.63 4.90
N VAL A 44 0.74 3.16 4.81
CA VAL A 44 -0.04 2.64 5.94
C VAL A 44 0.32 1.19 6.23
N GLY A 45 0.64 0.89 7.48
CA GLY A 45 1.13 -0.44 7.87
C GLY A 45 2.62 -0.64 7.55
N MET A 46 3.37 0.45 7.35
CA MET A 46 4.80 0.37 7.12
C MET A 46 5.53 -0.31 8.29
N SER A 47 6.39 -1.27 7.98
CA SER A 47 7.24 -1.96 8.94
C SER A 47 8.64 -1.34 8.95
N ALA A 48 9.33 -1.40 10.09
CA ALA A 48 10.76 -1.09 10.16
C ALA A 48 11.65 -2.26 9.67
N ASP A 49 11.08 -3.46 9.60
CA ASP A 49 11.76 -4.66 9.11
C ASP A 49 11.88 -4.63 7.58
N MET A 50 13.12 -4.51 7.09
CA MET A 50 13.46 -4.45 5.66
C MET A 50 13.11 -5.72 4.88
N GLN A 51 12.83 -6.85 5.55
CA GLN A 51 12.34 -8.07 4.91
C GLN A 51 10.85 -7.97 4.55
N LYS A 52 10.12 -6.97 5.07
CA LYS A 52 8.71 -6.77 4.76
C LYS A 52 8.56 -5.93 3.50
N ALA A 53 7.58 -6.29 2.67
CA ALA A 53 7.28 -5.61 1.41
C ALA A 53 7.07 -4.10 1.59
N SER A 54 6.45 -3.66 2.68
CA SER A 54 6.22 -2.24 2.93
C SER A 54 7.51 -1.42 3.11
N ALA A 55 8.53 -1.99 3.76
CA ALA A 55 9.82 -1.34 3.91
C ALA A 55 10.59 -1.29 2.59
N PHE A 56 10.55 -2.39 1.82
CA PHE A 56 11.19 -2.46 0.51
C PHE A 56 10.59 -1.47 -0.50
N VAL A 57 9.26 -1.47 -0.67
CA VAL A 57 8.57 -0.56 -1.59
C VAL A 57 8.78 0.90 -1.18
N ALA A 58 8.68 1.21 0.11
CA ALA A 58 8.95 2.55 0.62
C ALA A 58 10.39 3.02 0.33
N SER A 59 11.39 2.15 0.56
CA SER A 59 12.78 2.49 0.28
C SER A 59 13.04 2.75 -1.20
N TYR A 60 12.43 1.95 -2.08
CA TYR A 60 12.49 2.19 -3.52
C TYR A 60 11.85 3.53 -3.89
N LEU A 61 10.64 3.83 -3.41
CA LEU A 61 9.97 5.09 -3.70
C LEU A 61 10.75 6.31 -3.15
N GLN A 62 11.38 6.18 -1.98
CA GLN A 62 12.23 7.23 -1.44
C GLN A 62 13.47 7.47 -2.33
N HIS A 63 14.08 6.40 -2.86
CA HIS A 63 15.18 6.49 -3.82
C HIS A 63 14.76 7.18 -5.12
N GLU A 64 13.54 6.93 -5.60
CA GLU A 64 12.96 7.61 -6.77
C GLU A 64 12.54 9.07 -6.49
N GLY A 65 12.83 9.60 -5.30
CA GLY A 65 12.65 11.01 -4.95
C GLY A 65 11.30 11.37 -4.34
N TYR A 66 10.44 10.39 -4.04
CA TYR A 66 9.21 10.64 -3.28
C TYR A 66 9.54 10.84 -1.79
N ARG A 67 8.82 11.76 -1.14
CA ARG A 67 8.80 11.82 0.31
C ARG A 67 7.87 10.74 0.86
N ILE A 68 8.43 9.86 1.69
CA ILE A 68 7.67 8.79 2.34
C ILE A 68 7.24 9.21 3.73
N ILE A 69 5.97 8.97 4.06
CA ILE A 69 5.43 9.18 5.40
C ILE A 69 4.97 7.83 5.96
N PRO A 70 5.73 7.23 6.90
CA PRO A 70 5.31 5.97 7.51
C PRO A 70 4.11 6.20 8.44
N VAL A 71 3.06 5.40 8.26
CA VAL A 71 1.87 5.40 9.12
C VAL A 71 1.76 4.05 9.82
N ASN A 72 2.01 4.04 11.14
CA ASN A 72 1.94 2.87 11.99
C ASN A 72 1.67 3.28 13.46
N PRO A 73 0.67 2.70 14.15
CA PRO A 73 0.36 3.02 15.56
C PRO A 73 1.53 2.84 16.54
N ARG A 74 2.53 2.02 16.18
CA ARG A 74 3.72 1.78 17.01
C ARG A 74 4.66 3.00 17.13
N GLY A 75 4.53 3.99 16.24
CA GLY A 75 5.38 5.18 16.25
C GLY A 75 6.86 4.90 15.96
N GLY A 76 7.71 5.86 16.29
CA GLY A 76 9.16 5.80 16.10
C GLY A 76 9.65 6.47 14.81
N ARG A 77 10.73 5.93 14.22
CA ARG A 77 11.28 6.40 12.95
C ARG A 77 11.55 5.22 12.03
N ILE A 78 11.25 5.36 10.74
CA ILE A 78 11.52 4.35 9.71
C ILE A 78 12.06 5.08 8.47
N LEU A 79 13.15 4.57 7.89
CA LEU A 79 13.83 5.19 6.73
C LEU A 79 14.14 6.68 6.93
N GLY A 80 14.53 7.05 8.15
CA GLY A 80 14.84 8.44 8.51
C GLY A 80 13.63 9.34 8.72
N GLU A 81 12.40 8.86 8.49
CA GLU A 81 11.16 9.64 8.60
C GLU A 81 10.44 9.38 9.93
N ALA A 82 9.67 10.38 10.40
CA ALA A 82 8.85 10.24 11.59
C ALA A 82 7.62 9.38 11.30
N VAL A 83 7.32 8.42 12.19
CA VAL A 83 6.13 7.57 12.07
C VAL A 83 4.94 8.24 12.74
N TYR A 84 3.84 8.32 12.00
CA TYR A 84 2.56 8.82 12.51
C TYR A 84 1.62 7.66 12.85
N PRO A 85 0.78 7.78 13.89
CA PRO A 85 -0.09 6.70 14.31
C PRO A 85 -1.22 6.42 13.31
N ASP A 86 -1.68 7.45 12.61
CA ASP A 86 -2.75 7.41 11.62
C ASP A 86 -2.55 8.50 10.55
N LEU A 87 -3.40 8.46 9.50
CA LEU A 87 -3.35 9.42 8.39
C LEU A 87 -3.73 10.84 8.83
N ALA A 88 -4.61 11.00 9.80
CA ALA A 88 -5.09 12.31 10.26
C ALA A 88 -4.02 13.08 11.05
N SER A 89 -3.09 12.36 11.67
CA SER A 89 -1.97 12.92 12.42
C SER A 89 -0.84 13.45 11.54
N VAL A 90 -0.89 13.22 10.22
CA VAL A 90 0.14 13.68 9.29
C VAL A 90 0.00 15.19 9.03
N PRO A 91 1.00 16.02 9.38
CA PRO A 91 0.87 17.48 9.35
C PRO A 91 1.15 18.10 7.97
N VAL A 92 1.24 17.29 6.93
CA VAL A 92 1.54 17.73 5.56
C VAL A 92 0.59 17.07 4.57
N PRO A 93 0.36 17.68 3.39
CA PRO A 93 -0.49 17.08 2.36
C PRO A 93 0.03 15.72 1.90
N ILE A 94 -0.90 14.77 1.71
CA ILE A 94 -0.65 13.42 1.19
C ILE A 94 -1.21 13.34 -0.22
N ASP A 95 -0.39 12.96 -1.20
CA ASP A 95 -0.84 12.80 -2.59
C ASP A 95 -1.38 11.39 -2.83
N VAL A 96 -0.69 10.38 -2.27
CA VAL A 96 -1.02 8.96 -2.43
C VAL A 96 -0.99 8.28 -1.07
N VAL A 97 -2.01 7.46 -0.80
CA VAL A 97 -2.03 6.54 0.33
C VAL A 97 -1.75 5.13 -0.18
N ASP A 98 -0.60 4.58 0.18
CA ASP A 98 -0.17 3.22 -0.15
C ASP A 98 -0.41 2.29 1.05
N VAL A 99 -1.20 1.24 0.85
CA VAL A 99 -1.78 0.46 1.95
C VAL A 99 -1.17 -0.93 2.01
N PHE A 100 -0.47 -1.18 3.12
CA PHE A 100 0.00 -2.48 3.55
C PHE A 100 -0.82 -3.06 4.73
N ARG A 101 -2.15 -2.94 4.68
CA ARG A 101 -3.10 -3.50 5.67
C ARG A 101 -4.11 -4.51 5.08
N PRO A 102 -4.54 -5.54 5.85
CA PRO A 102 -5.47 -6.56 5.36
C PRO A 102 -6.74 -6.01 4.72
N ALA A 103 -7.29 -6.74 3.75
CA ALA A 103 -8.45 -6.32 2.96
C ALA A 103 -9.68 -5.83 3.77
N PRO A 104 -10.03 -6.41 4.94
CA PRO A 104 -11.15 -5.90 5.75
C PRO A 104 -10.99 -4.44 6.21
N GLU A 105 -9.76 -3.93 6.30
CA GLU A 105 -9.48 -2.54 6.69
C GLU A 105 -9.61 -1.57 5.50
N ALA A 106 -9.67 -2.06 4.26
CA ALA A 106 -9.59 -1.24 3.05
C ALA A 106 -10.69 -0.17 2.95
N LEU A 107 -11.93 -0.50 3.33
CA LEU A 107 -13.03 0.48 3.28
C LEU A 107 -12.81 1.64 4.27
N GLY A 108 -12.31 1.35 5.47
CA GLY A 108 -11.97 2.37 6.46
C GLY A 108 -10.85 3.26 5.95
N LEU A 109 -9.80 2.66 5.39
CA LEU A 109 -8.66 3.38 4.82
C LEU A 109 -9.03 4.20 3.60
N ALA A 110 -9.97 3.74 2.77
CA ALA A 110 -10.49 4.53 1.65
C ALA A 110 -11.18 5.81 2.14
N ARG A 111 -12.01 5.72 3.20
CA ARG A 111 -12.64 6.90 3.80
C ARG A 111 -11.60 7.87 4.38
N GLN A 112 -10.57 7.34 5.05
CA GLN A 112 -9.48 8.15 5.59
C GLN A 112 -8.66 8.83 4.48
N ALA A 113 -8.34 8.12 3.40
CA ALA A 113 -7.63 8.68 2.25
C ALA A 113 -8.40 9.85 1.62
N VAL A 114 -9.72 9.72 1.50
CA VAL A 114 -10.59 10.83 1.05
C VAL A 114 -10.55 11.99 2.05
N ALA A 115 -10.65 11.71 3.36
CA ALA A 115 -10.65 12.73 4.41
C ALA A 115 -9.36 13.56 4.44
N VAL A 116 -8.20 12.95 4.18
CA VAL A 116 -6.91 13.67 4.08
C VAL A 116 -6.66 14.29 2.70
N GLY A 117 -7.61 14.17 1.77
CA GLY A 117 -7.55 14.79 0.45
C GLY A 117 -6.61 14.11 -0.55
N ALA A 118 -6.23 12.86 -0.29
CA ALA A 118 -5.34 12.09 -1.17
C ALA A 118 -5.96 11.92 -2.56
N LYS A 119 -5.10 11.95 -3.58
CA LYS A 119 -5.51 11.82 -4.99
C LYS A 119 -5.62 10.37 -5.43
N ALA A 120 -4.98 9.46 -4.69
CA ALA A 120 -5.05 8.04 -4.95
C ALA A 120 -4.97 7.22 -3.67
N LEU A 121 -5.66 6.07 -3.69
CA LEU A 121 -5.51 4.98 -2.77
C LEU A 121 -4.91 3.80 -3.54
N TRP A 122 -3.74 3.34 -3.11
CA TRP A 122 -3.08 2.17 -3.66
C TRP A 122 -3.17 1.03 -2.65
N LEU A 123 -3.93 -0.02 -3.00
CA LEU A 123 -4.05 -1.22 -2.19
C LEU A 123 -3.03 -2.25 -2.67
N GLN A 124 -2.08 -2.62 -1.81
CA GLN A 124 -1.08 -3.64 -2.16
C GLN A 124 -1.72 -5.02 -2.13
N LEU A 125 -1.39 -5.81 -3.15
CA LEU A 125 -1.89 -7.18 -3.28
C LEU A 125 -1.21 -8.09 -2.26
N ARG A 126 -1.94 -9.10 -1.77
CA ARG A 126 -1.41 -10.19 -0.94
C ARG A 126 -0.64 -9.73 0.32
N ILE A 127 -1.33 -9.06 1.23
CA ILE A 127 -0.78 -8.80 2.55
C ILE A 127 -0.93 -10.06 3.39
N VAL A 128 0.03 -10.97 3.21
CA VAL A 128 0.15 -12.18 3.99
C VAL A 128 1.18 -11.97 5.09
N SER A 129 0.74 -12.06 6.34
CA SER A 129 1.65 -12.32 7.44
C SER A 129 1.92 -13.82 7.45
N VAL A 130 3.09 -14.25 6.96
CA VAL A 130 3.62 -15.57 7.31
C VAL A 130 4.08 -15.49 8.78
N GLY A 131 3.20 -15.87 9.70
CA GLY A 131 3.57 -16.14 11.07
C GLY A 131 4.25 -17.51 11.14
N GLY A 132 5.40 -17.58 11.82
CA GLY A 132 6.00 -18.81 12.31
C GLY A 132 5.42 -19.19 13.67
#